data_AF-A0A410WWX0-F1
#
_entry.id   AF-A0A410WWX0-F1
#
_cell.length_a   1.000
_cell.length_b   1.000
_cell.length_c   1.000
_cell.angle_alpha   90.00
_cell.angle_beta   90.00
_cell.angle_gamma   90.00
#
_symmetry.space_group_name_H-M   'P 1'
#
loop_
_entity.id
_entity.type
_entity.pdbx_description
1 polymer ?
#
loop_
_entity_poly.entity_id
_entity_poly.type
_entity_poly.pdbx_seq_one_letter_code
_entity_poly.pdbx_strand_id
1 'polypeptide(L)'
;MTFLITNFVIFVAAVLSVDWLTHIIMTRDFTNQYGWGNYNNFIKEFNKYTWSRENWTDGKSLWDRQNNCKFFASIIEFESKGMVLSSPISLWRAKKYVRKYYKETLGFSRRIKWQ
;
A
#
# COMPACT_ATOMS: atom_id res chain seq x y z
N MET A 1 -10.49 32.40 8.40
CA MET A 1 -9.30 31.55 8.12
C MET A 1 -9.34 30.24 8.91
N THR A 2 -9.54 30.27 10.22
CA THR A 2 -9.60 29.07 11.10
C THR A 2 -10.67 28.07 10.68
N PHE A 3 -11.88 28.52 10.35
CA PHE A 3 -12.98 27.65 9.90
C PHE A 3 -12.65 26.87 8.62
N LEU A 4 -11.96 27.49 7.66
CA LEU A 4 -11.55 26.84 6.41
C LEU A 4 -10.46 25.79 6.66
N ILE A 5 -9.51 26.09 7.56
CA ILE A 5 -8.45 25.16 7.96
C ILE A 5 -9.06 23.93 8.66
N THR A 6 -9.99 24.13 9.59
CA THR A 6 -10.66 23.03 10.29
C THR A 6 -11.43 22.13 9.32
N ASN A 7 -12.20 22.70 8.39
CA ASN A 7 -12.92 21.92 7.38
C ASN A 7 -11.96 21.14 6.47
N PHE A 8 -10.85 21.75 6.07
CA PHE A 8 -9.83 21.07 5.28
C PHE A 8 -9.21 19.88 6.03
N VAL A 9 -8.88 20.04 7.31
CA VAL A 9 -8.33 18.95 8.15
C VAL A 9 -9.34 17.81 8.30
N ILE A 10 -10.62 18.12 8.55
CA ILE A 10 -11.69 17.12 8.63
C ILE A 10 -11.83 16.36 7.31
N PHE A 11 -11.82 17.07 6.19
CA PHE A 11 -11.91 16.47 4.87
C PHE A 11 -10.74 15.50 4.61
N VAL A 12 -9.50 15.90 4.90
CA VAL A 12 -8.32 15.04 4.74
C VAL A 12 -8.43 13.80 5.64
N ALA A 13 -8.86 13.97 6.90
CA ALA A 13 -9.04 12.85 7.82
C ALA A 13 -10.12 11.87 7.33
N ALA A 14 -11.21 12.36 6.76
CA ALA A 14 -12.27 11.54 6.19
C ALA A 14 -11.76 10.71 5.00
N VAL A 15 -11.05 11.34 4.05
CA VAL A 15 -10.48 10.65 2.88
C VAL A 15 -9.51 9.53 3.28
N LEU A 16 -8.61 9.81 4.23
CA LEU A 16 -7.68 8.79 4.74
C LEU A 16 -8.42 7.63 5.42
N SER A 17 -9.49 7.93 6.15
CA SER A 17 -10.28 6.92 6.85
C SER A 17 -11.08 6.04 5.90
N VAL A 18 -11.62 6.59 4.81
CA VAL A 18 -12.30 5.80 3.76
C VAL A 18 -11.32 4.86 3.05
N ASP A 19 -10.13 5.35 2.66
CA ASP A 19 -9.10 4.51 2.04
C ASP A 19 -8.66 3.37 2.98
N TRP A 20 -8.56 3.66 4.27
CA TRP A 20 -8.26 2.68 5.30
C TRP A 20 -9.37 1.64 5.50
N LEU A 21 -10.63 2.06 5.51
CA LEU A 21 -11.77 1.15 5.58
C LEU A 21 -11.80 0.21 4.36
N THR A 22 -11.58 0.75 3.16
CA THR A 22 -11.46 -0.04 1.93
C THR A 22 -10.32 -1.05 2.03
N HIS A 23 -9.17 -0.68 2.59
CA HIS A 23 -8.07 -1.62 2.85
C HIS A 23 -8.48 -2.75 3.80
N ILE A 24 -9.19 -2.46 4.89
CA ILE A 24 -9.69 -3.48 5.82
C ILE A 24 -10.60 -4.46 5.08
N ILE A 25 -11.62 -3.94 4.39
CA ILE A 25 -12.64 -4.75 3.69
C ILE A 25 -11.96 -5.61 2.64
N MET A 26 -11.18 -4.99 1.74
CA MET A 26 -10.51 -5.71 0.66
C MET A 26 -9.50 -6.75 1.17
N THR A 27 -8.76 -6.45 2.23
CA THR A 27 -7.81 -7.43 2.77
C THR A 27 -8.56 -8.63 3.35
N ARG A 28 -9.69 -8.41 4.02
CA ARG A 28 -10.50 -9.50 4.60
C ARG A 28 -11.22 -10.34 3.54
N ASP A 29 -11.80 -9.70 2.53
CA ASP A 29 -12.60 -10.40 1.52
C ASP A 29 -11.73 -11.20 0.53
N PHE A 30 -10.48 -10.77 0.32
CA PHE A 30 -9.57 -11.38 -0.65
C PHE A 30 -8.43 -12.19 -0.02
N THR A 31 -8.44 -12.41 1.31
CA THR A 31 -7.49 -13.30 1.98
C THR A 31 -8.21 -14.23 2.96
N ASN A 32 -7.87 -15.52 2.93
CA ASN A 32 -8.50 -16.52 3.81
C ASN A 32 -8.08 -16.34 5.28
N GLN A 33 -6.89 -15.80 5.51
CA GLN A 33 -6.34 -15.51 6.83
C GLN A 33 -5.80 -14.08 6.83
N TYR A 34 -6.05 -13.34 7.90
CA TYR A 34 -5.51 -12.00 8.05
C TYR A 34 -5.11 -11.71 9.51
N GLY A 35 -4.16 -10.80 9.68
CA GLY A 35 -3.70 -10.30 10.97
C GLY A 35 -3.58 -8.78 10.98
N TRP A 36 -3.48 -8.21 12.17
CA TRP A 36 -3.28 -6.76 12.34
C TRP A 36 -1.80 -6.42 12.51
N GLY A 37 -1.37 -5.32 11.90
CA GLY A 37 0.00 -4.82 12.02
C GLY A 37 0.06 -3.29 11.97
N ASN A 38 1.16 -2.71 12.46
CA ASN A 38 1.44 -1.29 12.23
C ASN A 38 2.43 -1.12 11.07
N TYR A 39 2.78 0.13 10.74
CA TYR A 39 3.74 0.43 9.69
C TYR A 39 5.11 -0.25 9.88
N ASN A 40 5.60 -0.39 11.12
CA ASN A 40 6.88 -1.03 11.38
C ASN A 40 6.81 -2.55 11.13
N ASN A 41 5.69 -3.20 11.50
CA ASN A 41 5.45 -4.60 11.14
C ASN A 41 5.44 -4.78 9.62
N PHE A 42 4.76 -3.88 8.90
CA PHE A 42 4.75 -3.88 7.44
C PHE A 42 6.16 -3.80 6.85
N ILE A 43 6.98 -2.83 7.27
CA ILE A 43 8.35 -2.69 6.74
C ILE A 43 9.19 -3.93 7.04
N LYS A 44 9.07 -4.47 8.27
CA LYS A 44 9.79 -5.67 8.68
C LYS A 44 9.45 -6.86 7.80
N GLU A 45 8.17 -7.06 7.47
CA GLU A 45 7.75 -8.14 6.57
C GLU A 45 8.11 -7.84 5.11
N PHE A 46 7.83 -6.63 4.64
CA PHE A 46 8.06 -6.22 3.25
C PHE A 46 9.51 -6.40 2.81
N ASN A 47 10.47 -6.06 3.67
CA ASN A 47 11.89 -6.14 3.33
C ASN A 47 12.47 -7.56 3.30
N LYS A 48 11.70 -8.58 3.70
CA LYS A 48 12.14 -9.99 3.59
C LYS A 48 12.05 -10.52 2.17
N TYR A 49 11.23 -9.91 1.32
CA TYR A 49 10.84 -10.45 0.04
C TYR A 49 11.46 -9.66 -1.12
N THR A 50 11.65 -10.35 -2.25
CA THR A 50 12.11 -9.73 -3.48
C THR A 50 10.92 -9.44 -4.36
N TRP A 51 10.56 -8.17 -4.46
CA TRP A 51 9.37 -7.75 -5.18
C TRP A 51 9.67 -7.57 -6.65
N SER A 52 8.76 -8.06 -7.48
CA SER A 52 8.72 -7.80 -8.91
C SER A 52 7.48 -7.00 -9.27
N ARG A 53 7.58 -6.27 -10.38
CA ARG A 53 6.43 -5.56 -10.95
C ARG A 53 5.55 -6.57 -11.66
N GLU A 54 4.24 -6.45 -11.46
CA GLU A 54 3.29 -7.15 -12.31
C GLU A 54 2.56 -6.16 -13.23
N ASN A 55 2.54 -6.48 -14.53
CA ASN A 55 2.03 -5.62 -15.59
C ASN A 55 0.50 -5.64 -15.74
N TRP A 56 -0.23 -6.35 -14.87
CA TRP A 56 -1.67 -6.56 -15.03
C TRP A 56 -2.49 -5.26 -14.84
N THR A 57 -1.95 -4.23 -14.19
CA THR A 57 -2.64 -2.94 -13.98
C THR A 57 -1.64 -1.82 -13.73
N ASP A 58 -1.83 -0.64 -14.34
CA ASP A 58 -1.29 0.72 -14.03
C ASP A 58 0.13 0.87 -13.40
N GLY A 59 0.96 -0.17 -13.41
CA GLY A 59 2.27 -0.22 -12.77
C GLY A 59 2.28 0.04 -11.25
N LYS A 60 1.25 -0.33 -10.48
CA LYS A 60 1.22 -0.09 -9.02
C LYS A 60 1.12 -1.35 -8.15
N SER A 61 1.16 -2.51 -8.79
CA SER A 61 1.12 -3.80 -8.11
C SER A 61 2.53 -4.36 -7.93
N LEU A 62 2.81 -4.87 -6.73
CA LEU A 62 4.05 -5.60 -6.44
C LEU A 62 3.70 -7.02 -6.06
N TRP A 63 4.49 -7.96 -6.57
CA TRP A 63 4.31 -9.38 -6.32
C TRP A 63 5.64 -10.06 -6.05
N ASP A 64 5.62 -10.96 -5.08
CA ASP A 64 6.60 -12.02 -4.94
C ASP A 64 5.84 -13.34 -5.12
N ARG A 65 5.89 -13.87 -6.35
CA ARG A 65 5.19 -15.11 -6.72
C ARG A 65 5.79 -16.34 -6.05
N GLN A 66 7.07 -16.31 -5.68
CA GLN A 66 7.73 -17.42 -5.00
C GLN A 66 7.18 -17.59 -3.59
N ASN A 67 6.94 -16.47 -2.90
CA ASN A 67 6.47 -16.46 -1.51
C ASN A 67 4.97 -16.16 -1.37
N ASN A 68 4.21 -16.09 -2.47
CA ASN A 68 2.79 -15.70 -2.48
C ASN A 68 2.51 -14.38 -1.73
N CYS A 69 3.37 -13.38 -1.93
CA CYS A 69 3.18 -12.03 -1.38
C CYS A 69 2.63 -11.10 -2.46
N LYS A 70 1.69 -10.23 -2.08
CA LYS A 70 1.16 -9.20 -2.99
C LYS A 70 0.90 -7.89 -2.28
N PHE A 71 1.20 -6.80 -2.97
CA PHE A 71 0.73 -5.47 -2.66
C PHE A 71 -0.04 -4.96 -3.87
N PHE A 72 -1.38 -5.03 -3.81
CA PHE A 72 -2.24 -4.73 -4.94
C PHE A 72 -3.48 -3.93 -4.54
N ALA A 73 -3.69 -2.79 -5.19
CA ALA A 73 -4.73 -1.81 -4.87
C ALA A 73 -4.68 -1.34 -3.39
N SER A 74 -5.40 -2.04 -2.53
CA SER A 74 -5.40 -1.84 -1.08
C SER A 74 -5.27 -3.17 -0.32
N ILE A 75 -4.84 -4.24 -0.96
CA ILE A 75 -4.56 -5.53 -0.32
C ILE A 75 -3.06 -5.61 -0.05
N ILE A 76 -2.71 -5.97 1.18
CA ILE A 76 -1.34 -6.28 1.60
C ILE A 76 -1.36 -7.73 2.05
N GLU A 77 -0.56 -8.57 1.43
CA GLU A 77 -0.53 -10.00 1.71
C GLU A 77 0.91 -10.50 1.69
N PHE A 78 1.22 -11.32 2.68
CA PHE A 78 2.50 -11.99 2.85
C PHE A 78 2.23 -13.47 3.07
N GLU A 79 2.84 -14.36 2.27
CA GLU A 79 2.68 -15.81 2.43
C GLU A 79 1.20 -16.24 2.50
N SER A 80 0.37 -15.70 1.60
CA SER A 80 -1.09 -15.94 1.59
C SER A 80 -1.89 -15.43 2.79
N LYS A 81 -1.28 -14.61 3.65
CA LYS A 81 -1.93 -13.98 4.82
C LYS A 81 -2.03 -12.47 4.64
N GLY A 82 -3.25 -11.95 4.74
CA GLY A 82 -3.53 -10.53 4.70
C GLY A 82 -2.96 -9.79 5.93
N MET A 83 -2.35 -8.63 5.71
CA MET A 83 -1.97 -7.70 6.77
C MET A 83 -2.89 -6.49 6.74
N VAL A 84 -3.76 -6.39 7.75
CA VAL A 84 -4.57 -5.20 7.98
C VAL A 84 -3.76 -4.21 8.81
N LEU A 85 -3.53 -3.02 8.27
CA LEU A 85 -2.83 -1.96 8.99
C LEU A 85 -3.74 -1.34 10.04
N SER A 86 -3.22 -1.10 11.23
CA SER A 86 -4.01 -0.67 12.40
C SER A 86 -4.50 0.77 12.35
N SER A 87 -3.99 1.59 11.42
CA SER A 87 -4.42 2.98 11.29
C SER A 87 -4.34 3.53 9.86
N PRO A 88 -5.15 4.54 9.53
CA PRO A 88 -5.09 5.21 8.21
C PRO A 88 -3.70 5.77 7.91
N ILE A 89 -3.04 6.32 8.92
CA ILE A 89 -1.68 6.86 8.80
C ILE A 89 -0.68 5.76 8.48
N SER A 90 -0.81 4.57 9.09
CA SER A 90 0.06 3.44 8.78
C SER A 90 -0.09 2.99 7.33
N LEU A 91 -1.32 2.93 6.82
CA LEU A 91 -1.60 2.61 5.42
C LEU A 91 -1.01 3.66 4.46
N TRP A 92 -1.21 4.94 4.76
CA TRP A 92 -0.63 6.01 3.96
C TRP A 92 0.90 5.93 3.90
N ARG A 93 1.57 5.67 5.05
CA ARG A 93 3.02 5.48 5.11
C ARG A 93 3.47 4.25 4.29
N ALA A 94 2.74 3.14 4.39
CA ALA A 94 3.02 1.92 3.62
C ALA A 94 2.91 2.18 2.11
N LYS A 95 1.81 2.80 1.65
CA LYS A 95 1.63 3.19 0.24
C LYS A 95 2.73 4.12 -0.24
N LYS A 96 3.14 5.11 0.58
CA LYS A 96 4.25 6.01 0.26
C LYS A 96 5.58 5.27 0.13
N TYR A 97 5.86 4.34 1.04
CA TYR A 97 7.06 3.50 1.01
C TYR A 97 7.11 2.64 -0.25
N VAL A 98 6.03 1.94 -0.58
CA VAL A 98 5.93 1.10 -1.77
C VAL A 98 6.13 1.90 -3.05
N ARG A 99 5.53 3.10 -3.15
CA ARG A 99 5.75 3.99 -4.31
C ARG A 99 7.21 4.40 -4.45
N LYS A 100 7.89 4.67 -3.33
CA LYS A 100 9.33 4.99 -3.32
C LYS A 100 10.16 3.79 -3.78
N TYR A 101 9.93 2.61 -3.18
CA TYR A 101 10.58 1.36 -3.56
C TYR A 101 10.40 1.07 -5.06
N TYR A 102 9.16 1.16 -5.55
CA TYR A 102 8.84 0.95 -6.95
C TYR A 102 9.60 1.90 -7.89
N LYS A 103 9.71 3.19 -7.52
CA LYS A 103 10.43 4.18 -8.33
C LYS A 103 11.94 3.95 -8.32
N GLU A 104 12.52 3.69 -7.15
CA GLU A 104 13.97 3.63 -6.94
C GLU A 104 14.57 2.27 -7.32
N THR A 105 13.88 1.17 -7.02
CA THR A 105 14.41 -0.19 -7.19
C THR A 105 13.95 -0.84 -8.50
N LEU A 106 12.66 -0.68 -8.84
CA LEU A 106 12.08 -1.28 -10.05
C LEU A 106 12.09 -0.35 -11.26
N GLY A 107 12.80 0.78 -11.16
CA GLY A 107 13.18 1.59 -12.32
C GLY A 107 12.02 2.34 -12.97
N PHE A 108 11.11 2.96 -12.20
CA PHE A 108 10.24 4.01 -12.76
C PHE A 108 11.03 5.30 -12.99
N SER A 109 12.02 5.22 -13.88
CA SER A 109 12.55 6.38 -14.57
C SER A 109 11.51 6.72 -15.65
N ARG A 110 10.85 7.86 -15.51
CA ARG A 110 10.38 8.59 -16.69
C ARG A 110 11.64 8.97 -17.49
N ARG A 111 12.20 8.06 -18.28
CA ARG A 111 13.06 8.46 -19.40
C ARG A 111 12.14 8.94 -20.52
N ILE A 112 12.02 10.25 -20.53
CA ILE A 112 11.73 11.14 -21.66
C ILE A 112 12.11 10.49 -22.99
N LYS A 113 11.17 10.38 -23.92
CA LYS A 113 11.50 10.36 -25.35
C LYS A 113 11.45 11.81 -25.83
N TRP A 114 12.63 12.36 -26.11
CA TRP A 114 12.76 13.46 -27.06
C TRP A 114 12.60 12.86 -28.44
N GLN A 115 11.50 13.19 -29.12
CA GLN A 115 11.39 13.33 -30.57
C GLN A 115 10.37 14.43 -30.83
#